data_AF-A0A892I8Z1-F1
#
_entry.id   AF-A0A892I8Z1-F1
#
_cell.length_a   1.000
_cell.length_b   1.000
_cell.length_c   1.000
_cell.angle_alpha   90.00
_cell.angle_beta   90.00
_cell.angle_gamma   90.00
#
_symmetry.space_group_name_H-M   'P 1'
#
loop_
_entity.id
_entity.type
_entity.pdbx_description
1 polymer ?
#
loop_
_entity_poly.entity_id
_entity_poly.type
_entity_poly.pdbx_seq_one_letter_code
_entity_poly.pdbx_strand_id
1 'polypeptide(L)'
;MSKSRKPAVDESNVRYRTLGESWNIEEIRPWLQKKISNPDDAEATNQVGLLTAKTIGAELELAEKMAELFLTDGATMGDYAKLISERGISAVSLWFCAGFLKGKNVEVLTEQLIRERQRNASLARYSKDPKQLAKSEVRKMWELWRLEPSRYPSKAAFARDMIDKFDELKSTKKVEDWARAWEREST
;
A
#
# COMPACT_ATOMS: atom_id res chain seq x y z
N MET A 1 -48.09 19.31 0.84
CA MET A 1 -46.89 18.45 0.87
C MET A 1 -45.86 19.07 1.79
N SER A 2 -45.67 18.51 2.98
CA SER A 2 -44.68 18.99 3.97
C SER A 2 -43.29 18.51 3.55
N LYS A 3 -42.35 19.45 3.31
CA LYS A 3 -40.95 19.11 3.03
C LYS A 3 -40.31 18.68 4.36
N SER A 4 -40.01 17.39 4.49
CA SER A 4 -39.27 16.86 5.64
C SER A 4 -37.92 17.57 5.75
N ARG A 5 -37.71 18.37 6.80
CA ARG A 5 -36.41 19.01 7.07
C ARG A 5 -35.43 17.93 7.48
N LYS A 6 -34.37 17.73 6.70
CA LYS A 6 -33.24 16.90 7.12
C LYS A 6 -32.62 17.50 8.40
N PRO A 7 -32.25 16.68 9.39
CA PRO A 7 -31.64 17.17 10.61
C PRO A 7 -30.31 17.86 10.31
N ALA A 8 -29.98 18.90 11.08
CA ALA A 8 -28.68 19.57 10.99
C ALA A 8 -27.55 18.58 11.33
N VAL A 9 -26.43 18.70 10.62
CA VAL A 9 -25.24 17.86 10.83
C VAL A 9 -24.59 18.28 12.15
N ASP A 10 -24.71 17.47 13.19
CA ASP A 10 -23.92 17.60 14.41
C ASP A 10 -22.71 16.63 14.40
N GLU A 11 -21.70 16.88 15.25
CA GLU A 11 -20.44 16.13 15.32
C GLU A 11 -20.62 14.61 15.51
N SER A 12 -21.70 14.17 16.16
CA SER A 12 -22.09 12.77 16.29
C SER A 12 -22.62 12.17 14.98
N ASN A 13 -23.31 12.96 14.15
CA ASN A 13 -23.83 12.54 12.84
C ASN A 13 -22.72 12.35 11.79
N VAL A 14 -21.58 13.03 11.95
CA VAL A 14 -20.39 12.84 11.12
C VAL A 14 -19.74 11.48 11.38
N ARG A 15 -19.83 10.98 12.63
CA ARG A 15 -19.20 9.73 13.07
C ARG A 15 -19.89 8.43 12.58
N TYR A 16 -21.16 8.48 12.17
CA TYR A 16 -21.98 7.27 11.96
C TYR A 16 -22.55 7.04 10.56
N ARG A 17 -22.24 7.84 9.54
CA ARG A 17 -22.68 7.49 8.18
C ARG A 17 -21.87 6.32 7.63
N THR A 18 -22.55 5.19 7.45
CA THR A 18 -22.02 3.94 6.92
C THR A 18 -21.56 4.05 5.47
N LEU A 19 -20.59 3.19 5.12
CA LEU A 19 -20.09 2.93 3.76
C LEU A 19 -21.21 2.92 2.71
N GLY A 20 -21.26 3.95 1.87
CA GLY A 20 -22.16 4.00 0.70
C GLY A 20 -22.71 5.38 0.34
N GLU A 21 -22.72 6.35 1.26
CA GLU A 21 -23.24 7.69 0.97
C GLU A 21 -22.11 8.66 0.59
N SER A 22 -22.21 9.26 -0.60
CA SER A 22 -21.31 10.33 -1.04
C SER A 22 -21.54 11.57 -0.18
N TRP A 23 -20.50 12.05 0.49
CA TRP A 23 -20.56 13.30 1.23
C TRP A 23 -20.74 14.47 0.26
N ASN A 24 -21.76 15.30 0.48
CA ASN A 24 -21.83 16.59 -0.20
C ASN A 24 -20.79 17.53 0.43
N ILE A 25 -19.86 18.03 -0.36
CA ILE A 25 -18.76 18.87 0.12
C ILE A 25 -19.26 20.15 0.80
N GLU A 26 -20.43 20.65 0.41
CA GLU A 26 -21.06 21.82 1.02
C GLU A 26 -21.60 21.52 2.43
N GLU A 27 -21.98 20.28 2.72
CA GLU A 27 -22.47 19.86 4.04
C GLU A 27 -21.33 19.71 5.06
N ILE A 28 -20.14 19.30 4.61
CA ILE A 28 -18.96 19.13 5.49
C ILE A 28 -18.04 20.34 5.52
N ARG A 29 -18.19 21.29 4.59
CA ARG A 29 -17.35 22.50 4.51
C ARG A 29 -17.28 23.28 5.83
N PRO A 30 -18.38 23.53 6.56
CA PRO A 30 -18.30 24.25 7.83
C PRO A 30 -17.52 23.49 8.91
N TRP A 31 -17.63 22.15 8.92
CA TRP A 31 -16.87 21.30 9.84
C TRP A 31 -15.38 21.29 9.50
N LEU A 32 -15.03 21.13 8.22
CA LEU A 32 -13.64 21.22 7.74
C LEU A 32 -13.03 22.58 8.03
N GLN A 33 -13.74 23.68 7.77
CA GLN A 33 -13.29 25.03 8.07
C GLN A 33 -13.05 25.22 9.57
N LYS A 34 -13.98 24.78 10.43
CA LYS A 34 -13.83 24.84 11.90
C LYS A 34 -12.61 24.04 12.39
N LYS A 35 -12.32 22.88 11.79
CA LYS A 35 -11.19 22.03 12.20
C LYS A 35 -9.85 22.52 11.64
N ILE A 36 -9.80 23.03 10.41
CA ILE A 36 -8.61 23.69 9.84
C ILE A 36 -8.22 24.93 10.66
N SER A 37 -9.20 25.62 11.26
CA SER A 37 -8.96 26.75 12.15
C SER A 37 -8.42 26.37 13.55
N ASN A 38 -8.35 25.08 13.91
CA ASN A 38 -7.76 24.63 15.18
C ASN A 38 -6.81 23.43 14.97
N PRO A 39 -5.54 23.71 14.59
CA PRO A 39 -4.58 22.68 14.18
C PRO A 39 -4.04 21.80 15.32
N ASP A 40 -4.28 22.16 16.59
CA ASP A 40 -3.81 21.39 17.76
C ASP A 40 -4.74 20.20 18.11
N ASP A 41 -5.86 20.05 17.40
CA ASP A 41 -6.74 18.89 17.52
C ASP A 41 -6.14 17.69 16.76
N ALA A 42 -5.34 16.91 17.47
CA ALA A 42 -4.64 15.73 16.94
C ALA A 42 -5.61 14.66 16.40
N GLU A 43 -6.81 14.53 16.98
CA GLU A 43 -7.83 13.59 16.51
C GLU A 43 -8.43 14.06 15.18
N ALA A 44 -8.75 15.36 15.06
CA ALA A 44 -9.24 15.94 13.82
C ALA A 44 -8.17 15.92 12.72
N THR A 45 -6.91 16.17 13.05
CA THR A 45 -5.80 16.10 12.10
C THR A 45 -5.61 14.67 11.57
N ASN A 46 -5.76 13.66 12.44
CA ASN A 46 -5.70 12.26 12.04
C ASN A 46 -6.93 11.85 11.19
N GLN A 47 -8.12 12.32 11.53
CA GLN A 47 -9.34 12.04 10.76
C GLN A 47 -9.37 12.74 9.40
N VAL A 48 -8.92 14.01 9.34
CA VAL A 48 -8.68 14.71 8.08
C VAL A 48 -7.59 14.01 7.30
N GLY A 49 -6.51 13.55 7.95
CA GLY A 49 -5.46 12.75 7.35
C GLY A 49 -5.96 11.44 6.75
N LEU A 50 -6.86 10.72 7.43
CA LEU A 50 -7.48 9.47 6.96
C LEU A 50 -8.50 9.70 5.82
N LEU A 51 -9.32 10.74 5.91
CA LEU A 51 -10.22 11.16 4.83
C LEU A 51 -9.41 11.60 3.61
N THR A 52 -8.35 12.37 3.82
CA THR A 52 -7.44 12.81 2.76
C THR A 52 -6.66 11.64 2.19
N ALA A 53 -6.18 10.68 2.99
CA ALA A 53 -5.49 9.48 2.48
C ALA A 53 -6.42 8.54 1.70
N LYS A 54 -7.69 8.40 2.10
CA LYS A 54 -8.70 7.63 1.35
C LYS A 54 -9.12 8.35 0.07
N THR A 55 -9.27 9.68 0.13
CA THR A 55 -9.58 10.51 -1.03
C THR A 55 -8.39 10.53 -1.98
N ILE A 56 -7.17 10.70 -1.49
CA ILE A 56 -5.90 10.57 -2.23
C ILE A 56 -5.78 9.18 -2.82
N GLY A 57 -6.11 8.10 -2.12
CA GLY A 57 -6.05 6.74 -2.67
C GLY A 57 -7.01 6.54 -3.85
N ALA A 58 -8.25 7.04 -3.72
CA ALA A 58 -9.23 7.03 -4.81
C ALA A 58 -8.84 7.97 -5.97
N GLU A 59 -8.26 9.13 -5.64
CA GLU A 59 -7.72 10.10 -6.60
C GLU A 59 -6.45 9.58 -7.28
N LEU A 60 -5.63 8.74 -6.62
CA LEU A 60 -4.46 8.08 -7.19
C LEU A 60 -4.89 7.01 -8.19
N GLU A 61 -5.83 6.14 -7.82
CA GLU A 61 -6.39 5.12 -8.72
C GLU A 61 -7.01 5.78 -9.96
N LEU A 62 -7.68 6.92 -9.76
CA LEU A 62 -8.23 7.72 -10.84
C LEU A 62 -7.14 8.40 -11.68
N ALA A 63 -6.10 8.96 -11.05
CA ALA A 63 -4.97 9.56 -11.74
C ALA A 63 -4.20 8.53 -12.57
N GLU A 64 -4.04 7.30 -12.06
CA GLU A 64 -3.47 6.16 -12.79
C GLU A 64 -4.34 5.81 -14.01
N LYS A 65 -5.66 5.68 -13.86
CA LYS A 65 -6.57 5.41 -14.99
C LYS A 65 -6.61 6.56 -16.00
N MET A 66 -6.51 7.80 -15.54
CA MET A 66 -6.40 8.95 -16.43
C MET A 66 -5.07 8.98 -17.17
N ALA A 67 -3.97 8.58 -16.52
CA ALA A 67 -2.66 8.45 -17.16
C ALA A 67 -2.66 7.30 -18.19
N GLU A 68 -3.30 6.17 -17.88
CA GLU A 68 -3.49 5.06 -18.83
C GLU A 68 -4.32 5.48 -20.04
N LEU A 69 -5.43 6.21 -19.83
CA LEU A 69 -6.20 6.81 -20.93
C LEU A 69 -5.36 7.81 -21.74
N PHE A 70 -4.52 8.61 -21.09
CA PHE A 70 -3.67 9.60 -21.77
C PHE A 70 -2.60 8.97 -22.66
N LEU A 71 -2.12 7.79 -22.27
CA LEU A 71 -1.16 7.02 -23.04
C LEU A 71 -1.82 6.17 -24.14
N THR A 72 -3.15 6.12 -24.19
CA THR A 72 -3.89 5.41 -25.25
C THR A 72 -4.09 6.35 -26.44
N ASP A 73 -3.54 6.00 -27.60
CA ASP A 73 -3.73 6.78 -28.83
C ASP A 73 -5.23 6.93 -29.15
N GLY A 74 -5.70 8.18 -29.18
CA GLY A 74 -7.09 8.52 -29.52
C GLY A 74 -8.04 8.75 -28.35
N ALA A 75 -7.57 8.78 -27.10
CA ALA A 75 -8.41 9.18 -25.97
C ALA A 75 -8.89 10.63 -26.11
N THR A 76 -10.19 10.84 -25.93
CA THR A 76 -10.84 12.14 -26.09
C THR A 76 -11.17 12.75 -24.72
N MET A 77 -11.37 14.08 -24.68
CA MET A 77 -11.90 14.77 -23.49
C MET A 77 -13.23 14.17 -22.99
N GLY A 78 -14.01 13.51 -23.86
CA GLY A 78 -15.23 12.80 -23.48
C GLY A 78 -14.97 11.56 -22.62
N ASP A 79 -13.88 10.85 -22.87
CA ASP A 79 -13.49 9.65 -22.11
C ASP A 79 -13.08 10.02 -20.68
N TYR A 80 -12.37 11.14 -20.54
CA TYR A 80 -12.06 11.73 -19.23
C TYR A 80 -13.32 12.17 -18.50
N ALA A 81 -14.20 12.94 -19.15
CA ALA A 81 -15.44 13.42 -18.53
C ALA A 81 -16.33 12.26 -18.04
N LYS A 82 -16.39 11.16 -18.80
CA LYS A 82 -17.13 9.95 -18.43
C LYS A 82 -16.54 9.27 -17.19
N LEU A 83 -15.22 9.06 -17.15
CA LEU A 83 -14.54 8.45 -16.00
C LEU A 83 -14.77 9.26 -14.71
N ILE A 84 -14.74 10.59 -14.83
CA ILE A 84 -14.94 11.54 -13.73
C ILE A 84 -16.39 11.49 -13.22
N SER A 85 -17.35 11.47 -14.15
CA SER A 85 -18.78 11.35 -13.85
C SER A 85 -19.12 10.02 -13.17
N GLU A 86 -18.58 8.90 -13.66
CA GLU A 86 -18.84 7.56 -13.10
C GLU A 86 -18.34 7.42 -11.66
N ARG A 87 -17.30 8.16 -11.30
CA ARG A 87 -16.72 8.15 -9.95
C ARG A 87 -17.30 9.24 -9.04
N GLY A 88 -18.21 10.07 -9.54
CA GLY A 88 -18.85 11.14 -8.77
C GLY A 88 -17.89 12.28 -8.38
N ILE A 89 -16.81 12.47 -9.15
CA ILE A 89 -15.75 13.42 -8.82
C ILE A 89 -16.06 14.75 -9.52
N SER A 90 -15.96 15.85 -8.78
CA SER A 90 -16.26 17.16 -9.37
C SER A 90 -15.12 17.60 -10.31
N ALA A 91 -15.47 18.28 -11.41
CA ALA A 91 -14.48 18.87 -12.32
C ALA A 91 -13.54 19.85 -11.61
N VAL A 92 -13.99 20.46 -10.51
CA VAL A 92 -13.19 21.35 -9.65
C VAL A 92 -12.13 20.57 -8.89
N SER A 93 -12.47 19.39 -8.33
CA SER A 93 -11.52 18.49 -7.69
C SER A 93 -10.41 18.09 -8.66
N LEU A 94 -10.78 17.80 -9.91
CA LEU A 94 -9.83 17.43 -10.96
C LEU A 94 -8.90 18.57 -11.36
N TRP A 95 -9.44 19.79 -11.45
CA TRP A 95 -8.66 20.99 -11.73
C TRP A 95 -7.72 21.33 -10.57
N PHE A 96 -8.15 21.09 -9.32
CA PHE A 96 -7.30 21.17 -8.14
C PHE A 96 -6.19 20.12 -8.17
N CYS A 97 -6.48 18.86 -8.51
CA CYS A 97 -5.46 17.82 -8.67
C CYS A 97 -4.47 18.20 -9.79
N ALA A 98 -4.96 18.63 -10.95
CA ALA A 98 -4.11 19.02 -12.08
C ALA A 98 -3.26 20.28 -11.79
N GLY A 99 -3.82 21.27 -11.08
CA GLY A 99 -3.10 22.47 -10.64
C GLY A 99 -2.07 22.18 -9.54
N PHE A 100 -2.40 21.28 -8.61
CA PHE A 100 -1.49 20.82 -7.56
C PHE A 100 -0.33 19.99 -8.14
N LEU A 101 -0.61 19.14 -9.15
CA LEU A 101 0.39 18.39 -9.91
C LEU A 101 1.27 19.31 -10.79
N LYS A 102 0.76 20.44 -11.29
CA LYS A 102 1.61 21.42 -11.99
C LYS A 102 2.51 22.23 -11.04
N GLY A 103 2.17 22.33 -9.75
CA GLY A 103 2.81 23.25 -8.81
C GLY A 103 3.79 22.63 -7.81
N LYS A 104 3.80 21.31 -7.60
CA LYS A 104 4.71 20.65 -6.65
C LYS A 104 5.27 19.34 -7.20
N ASN A 105 6.60 19.23 -7.25
CA ASN A 105 7.45 18.02 -7.27
C ASN A 105 6.75 16.68 -7.61
N VAL A 106 6.03 16.61 -8.74
CA VAL A 106 5.39 15.38 -9.21
C VAL A 106 6.43 14.33 -9.51
N GLU A 107 7.62 14.75 -9.96
CA GLU A 107 8.78 13.90 -10.11
C GLU A 107 9.13 13.14 -8.82
N VAL A 108 9.14 13.80 -7.67
CA VAL A 108 9.52 13.14 -6.40
C VAL A 108 8.48 12.13 -5.94
N LEU A 109 7.19 12.46 -6.07
CA LEU A 109 6.09 11.57 -5.69
C LEU A 109 5.99 10.36 -6.64
N THR A 110 6.14 10.60 -7.95
CA THR A 110 6.15 9.51 -8.96
C THR A 110 7.36 8.60 -8.78
N GLU A 111 8.56 9.12 -8.50
CA GLU A 111 9.73 8.31 -8.20
C GLU A 111 9.54 7.42 -6.97
N GLN A 112 8.98 7.96 -5.89
CA GLN A 112 8.72 7.18 -4.68
C GLN A 112 7.72 6.05 -4.95
N LEU A 113 6.62 6.35 -5.63
CA LEU A 113 5.61 5.35 -6.00
C LEU A 113 6.18 4.28 -6.94
N ILE A 114 6.99 4.66 -7.94
CA ILE A 114 7.65 3.73 -8.84
C ILE A 114 8.61 2.81 -8.05
N ARG A 115 9.41 3.36 -7.14
CA ARG A 115 10.32 2.59 -6.28
C ARG A 115 9.55 1.61 -5.39
N GLU A 116 8.45 2.03 -4.79
CA GLU A 116 7.59 1.15 -3.98
C GLU A 116 6.96 0.05 -4.82
N ARG A 117 6.44 0.38 -6.00
CA ARG A 117 5.87 -0.61 -6.93
C ARG A 117 6.90 -1.62 -7.39
N GLN A 118 8.11 -1.18 -7.73
CA GLN A 118 9.23 -2.07 -8.08
C GLN A 118 9.64 -2.95 -6.90
N ARG A 119 9.72 -2.40 -5.69
CA ARG A 119 9.99 -3.16 -4.47
C ARG A 119 8.94 -4.23 -4.25
N ASN A 120 7.66 -3.88 -4.29
CA ASN A 120 6.55 -4.81 -4.09
C ASN A 120 6.49 -5.88 -5.19
N ALA A 121 6.73 -5.51 -6.45
CA ALA A 121 6.83 -6.46 -7.55
C ALA A 121 8.00 -7.43 -7.36
N SER A 122 9.15 -6.96 -6.88
CA SER A 122 10.29 -7.81 -6.58
C SER A 122 9.98 -8.79 -5.44
N LEU A 123 9.34 -8.31 -4.36
CA LEU A 123 8.92 -9.14 -3.23
C LEU A 123 7.91 -10.21 -3.67
N ALA A 124 6.96 -9.85 -4.52
CA ALA A 124 5.98 -10.79 -5.08
C ALA A 124 6.60 -11.84 -6.02
N ARG A 125 7.72 -11.51 -6.68
CA ARG A 125 8.50 -12.49 -7.46
C ARG A 125 9.28 -13.41 -6.53
N TYR A 126 9.94 -12.86 -5.51
CA TYR A 126 10.71 -13.64 -4.55
C TYR A 126 9.84 -14.56 -3.68
N SER A 127 8.61 -14.17 -3.37
CA SER A 127 7.68 -15.04 -2.63
C SER A 127 7.26 -16.28 -3.41
N LYS A 128 7.36 -16.24 -4.74
CA LYS A 128 7.06 -17.37 -5.63
C LYS A 128 8.31 -18.14 -6.07
N ASP A 129 9.50 -17.67 -5.71
CA ASP A 129 10.74 -18.40 -6.04
C ASP A 129 10.88 -19.61 -5.10
N PRO A 130 10.82 -20.84 -5.63
CA PRO A 130 10.89 -22.04 -4.81
C PRO A 130 12.22 -22.14 -4.03
N LYS A 131 13.30 -21.50 -4.51
CA LYS A 131 14.57 -21.43 -3.76
C LYS A 131 14.48 -20.58 -2.50
N GLN A 132 13.71 -19.48 -2.54
CA GLN A 132 13.52 -18.63 -1.36
C GLN A 132 12.62 -19.30 -0.33
N LEU A 133 11.60 -20.04 -0.79
CA LEU A 133 10.78 -20.89 0.07
C LEU A 133 11.62 -21.99 0.71
N ALA A 134 12.44 -22.72 -0.07
CA ALA A 134 13.36 -23.70 0.48
C ALA A 134 14.32 -23.08 1.51
N LYS A 135 14.87 -21.89 1.23
CA LYS A 135 15.75 -21.18 2.18
C LYS A 135 15.05 -20.83 3.49
N SER A 136 13.78 -20.41 3.45
CA SER A 136 13.02 -20.08 4.68
C SER A 136 12.72 -21.33 5.51
N GLU A 137 12.39 -22.46 4.87
CA GLU A 137 12.21 -23.74 5.55
C GLU A 137 13.52 -24.29 6.14
N VAL A 138 14.63 -24.18 5.40
CA VAL A 138 15.97 -24.52 5.91
C VAL A 138 16.32 -23.69 7.14
N ARG A 139 15.95 -22.40 7.18
CA ARG A 139 16.16 -21.56 8.37
C ARG A 139 15.40 -22.09 9.58
N LYS A 140 14.13 -22.49 9.41
CA LYS A 140 13.35 -23.10 10.51
C LYS A 140 14.00 -24.40 11.01
N MET A 141 14.45 -25.26 10.09
CA MET A 141 15.15 -26.50 10.45
C MET A 141 16.48 -26.23 11.17
N TRP A 142 17.18 -25.16 10.77
CA TRP A 142 18.40 -24.70 11.45
C TRP A 142 18.10 -24.19 12.86
N GLU A 143 17.03 -23.42 13.07
CA GLU A 143 16.59 -22.96 14.39
C GLU A 143 16.24 -24.16 15.30
N LEU A 144 15.53 -25.16 14.78
CA LEU A 144 15.27 -26.41 15.50
C LEU A 144 16.54 -27.18 15.84
N TRP A 145 17.50 -27.25 14.90
CA TRP A 145 18.79 -27.87 15.16
C TRP A 145 19.59 -27.14 16.23
N ARG A 146 19.49 -25.81 16.33
CA ARG A 146 20.11 -25.07 17.44
C ARG A 146 19.54 -25.42 18.80
N LEU A 147 18.24 -25.69 18.87
CA LEU A 147 17.58 -26.14 20.10
C LEU A 147 17.96 -27.58 20.43
N GLU A 148 18.20 -28.42 19.42
CA GLU A 148 18.58 -29.83 19.59
C GLU A 148 19.84 -30.16 18.74
N PRO A 149 21.05 -29.78 19.21
CA PRO A 149 22.29 -29.92 18.43
C PRO A 149 22.66 -31.37 18.10
N SER A 150 22.15 -32.34 18.86
CA SER A 150 22.36 -33.79 18.64
C SER A 150 21.80 -34.29 17.31
N ARG A 151 20.84 -33.58 16.69
CA ARG A 151 20.26 -33.97 15.39
C ARG A 151 21.27 -34.02 14.27
N TYR A 152 22.20 -33.07 14.23
CA TYR A 152 23.24 -33.02 13.22
C TYR A 152 24.62 -32.78 13.86
N PRO A 153 25.61 -33.66 13.62
CA PRO A 153 26.92 -33.54 14.25
C PRO A 153 27.74 -32.36 13.74
N SER A 154 27.39 -31.79 12.58
CA SER A 154 28.11 -30.66 11.99
C SER A 154 27.24 -29.87 11.00
N LYS A 155 27.65 -28.63 10.71
CA LYS A 155 27.02 -27.80 9.67
C LYS A 155 27.03 -28.47 8.28
N ALA A 156 28.08 -29.25 7.99
CA ALA A 156 28.19 -30.02 6.75
C ALA A 156 27.20 -31.19 6.70
N ALA A 157 26.96 -31.88 7.83
CA ALA A 157 25.95 -32.93 7.90
C ALA A 157 24.54 -32.36 7.72
N PHE A 158 24.23 -31.25 8.39
CA PHE A 158 22.99 -30.50 8.20
C PHE A 158 22.81 -30.08 6.73
N ALA A 159 23.85 -29.52 6.10
CA ALA A 159 23.77 -29.04 4.72
C ALA A 159 23.51 -30.14 3.69
N ARG A 160 24.05 -31.36 3.90
CA ARG A 160 23.75 -32.52 3.05
C ARG A 160 22.29 -32.95 3.19
N ASP A 161 21.82 -33.11 4.42
CA ASP A 161 20.43 -33.51 4.69
C ASP A 161 19.41 -32.49 4.14
N MET A 162 19.71 -31.19 4.22
CA MET A 162 18.85 -30.16 3.62
C MET A 162 18.82 -30.23 2.09
N ILE A 163 19.89 -30.66 1.43
CA ILE A 163 19.90 -30.81 -0.04
C ILE A 163 19.12 -32.05 -0.46
N ASP A 164 19.23 -33.12 0.30
CA ASP A 164 18.46 -34.34 0.05
C ASP A 164 16.94 -34.10 0.27
N LYS A 165 16.56 -33.11 1.10
CA LYS A 165 15.16 -32.73 1.36
C LYS A 165 14.58 -31.72 0.37
N PHE A 166 15.40 -30.86 -0.21
CA PHE A 166 14.95 -29.74 -1.06
C PHE A 166 15.67 -29.76 -2.41
N ASP A 167 15.01 -30.31 -3.44
CA ASP A 167 15.56 -30.50 -4.79
C ASP A 167 16.02 -29.18 -5.45
N GLU A 168 15.50 -28.04 -5.02
CA GLU A 168 15.88 -26.73 -5.54
C GLU A 168 17.26 -26.27 -5.06
N LEU A 169 17.78 -26.88 -3.99
CA LEU A 169 19.08 -26.60 -3.40
C LEU A 169 20.15 -27.51 -4.02
N LYS A 170 21.04 -26.93 -4.82
CA LYS A 170 22.08 -27.70 -5.54
C LYS A 170 23.48 -27.64 -4.92
N SER A 171 23.67 -26.91 -3.84
CA SER A 171 25.01 -26.60 -3.32
C SER A 171 25.09 -26.64 -1.80
N THR A 172 25.78 -27.65 -1.28
CA THR A 172 26.04 -27.84 0.16
C THR A 172 26.72 -26.61 0.74
N LYS A 173 27.72 -26.09 0.02
CA LYS A 173 28.44 -24.88 0.38
C LYS A 173 27.52 -23.70 0.64
N LYS A 174 26.51 -23.45 -0.21
CA LYS A 174 25.56 -22.34 0.01
C LYS A 174 24.76 -22.50 1.30
N VAL A 175 24.32 -23.71 1.60
CA VAL A 175 23.56 -24.00 2.84
C VAL A 175 24.45 -23.84 4.07
N GLU A 176 25.71 -24.29 4.02
CA GLU A 176 26.68 -24.04 5.09
C GLU A 176 26.94 -22.55 5.32
N ASP A 177 27.11 -21.78 4.24
CA ASP A 177 27.34 -20.34 4.32
C ASP A 177 26.11 -19.61 4.90
N TRP A 178 24.89 -20.06 4.61
CA TRP A 178 23.68 -19.55 5.27
C TRP A 178 23.68 -19.84 6.77
N ALA A 179 23.99 -21.07 7.17
CA ALA A 179 24.06 -21.44 8.59
C ALA A 179 25.10 -20.59 9.35
N ARG A 180 26.27 -20.31 8.75
CA ARG A 180 27.29 -19.42 9.31
C ARG A 180 26.82 -17.95 9.39
N ALA A 181 26.07 -17.49 8.39
CA ALA A 181 25.51 -16.13 8.40
C ALA A 181 24.50 -15.97 9.53
N TRP A 182 23.55 -16.90 9.67
CA TRP A 182 22.53 -16.86 10.72
C TRP A 182 23.11 -17.01 12.12
N GLU A 183 24.19 -17.79 12.29
CA GLU A 183 24.91 -17.88 13.55
C GLU A 183 25.50 -16.53 13.96
N ARG A 184 26.10 -15.78 13.02
CA ARG A 184 26.61 -14.42 13.25
C ARG A 184 25.52 -13.41 13.56
N GLU A 185 24.34 -13.54 12.95
CA GLU A 185 23.18 -12.68 13.23
C GLU A 185 22.55 -12.96 14.59
N SER A 186 22.75 -14.17 15.13
CA SER A 186 22.17 -14.63 16.40
C SER A 186 23.13 -14.57 17.58
N THR A 187 24.36 -14.11 17.36
CA THR A 187 25.39 -13.92 18.39
C THR A 187 25.41 -12.47 18.82
#